data_AF-A0A1V8M9B3-F1
#
_entry.id   AF-A0A1V8M9B3-F1
#
_cell.length_a   1.000
_cell.length_b   1.000
_cell.length_c   1.000
_cell.angle_alpha   90.00
_cell.angle_beta   90.00
_cell.angle_gamma   90.00
#
_symmetry.space_group_name_H-M   'P 1'
#
loop_
_entity.id
_entity.type
_entity.pdbx_description
1 polymer ?
#
loop_
_entity_poly.entity_id
_entity_poly.type
_entity_poly.pdbx_seq_one_letter_code
_entity_poly.pdbx_strand_id
1 'polypeptide(L)'
;MRKRIITTDKNKIATPDDAWLDLEEIAEVEISSEDIAYPIEFALLPNQSSGWRAAEPGTQIIRLMFSNPQKLTRIWLSFAESSTERTQEFKIRYSSDNGESFQEIVRQQWNFSPTGATSETEDYSVELAAVTLLELSIIPDINSDKAFASLAKLRLA
;
A
#
# COMPACT_ATOMS: atom_id res chain seq x y z
N MET A 1 5.91 -0.17 43.08
CA MET A 1 5.46 -0.73 41.79
C MET A 1 6.67 -1.01 40.92
N ARG A 2 6.79 -2.22 40.38
CA ARG A 2 7.97 -2.66 39.62
C ARG A 2 7.73 -2.41 38.13
N LYS A 3 8.55 -1.54 37.52
CA LYS A 3 8.46 -1.18 36.11
C LYS A 3 9.46 -2.03 35.32
N ARG A 4 9.05 -2.55 34.16
CA ARG A 4 9.95 -3.14 33.17
C ARG A 4 9.90 -2.26 31.92
N ILE A 5 11.08 -1.92 31.40
CA ILE A 5 11.25 -1.24 30.12
C ILE A 5 11.23 -2.34 29.06
N ILE A 6 10.35 -2.21 28.07
CA ILE A 6 10.40 -3.04 26.86
C ILE A 6 11.60 -2.54 26.06
N THR A 7 12.62 -3.37 25.95
CA THR A 7 13.70 -3.14 24.99
C THR A 7 13.13 -3.51 23.63
N THR A 8 12.78 -2.51 22.82
CA THR A 8 12.55 -2.76 21.39
C THR A 8 13.90 -3.22 20.84
N ASP A 9 13.98 -4.46 20.37
CA ASP A 9 15.20 -5.01 19.77
C ASP A 9 15.60 -4.16 18.56
N LYS A 10 16.48 -3.18 18.79
CA LYS A 10 17.33 -2.60 17.76
C LYS A 10 18.45 -3.60 17.45
N ASN A 11 18.11 -4.72 16.84
CA ASN A 11 18.97 -5.47 15.90
C ASN A 11 18.34 -6.82 15.52
N LYS A 12 17.52 -6.78 14.47
CA LYS A 12 17.75 -7.64 13.32
C LYS A 12 17.44 -6.79 12.09
N ILE A 13 18.48 -6.22 11.49
CA ILE A 13 18.38 -5.78 10.09
C ILE A 13 18.25 -7.09 9.31
N ALA A 14 17.00 -7.53 9.12
CA ALA A 14 16.71 -8.46 8.06
C ALA A 14 17.06 -7.71 6.77
N THR A 15 18.05 -8.20 6.05
CA THR A 15 18.30 -7.75 4.68
C THR A 15 16.99 -7.95 3.89
N PRO A 16 16.43 -6.91 3.24
CA PRO A 16 15.07 -6.94 2.67
C PRO A 16 14.80 -7.90 1.50
N ASP A 17 15.74 -8.74 1.08
CA ASP A 17 15.70 -9.42 -0.23
C ASP A 17 15.13 -10.86 -0.24
N ASP A 18 14.73 -11.43 0.90
CA ASP A 18 14.04 -12.72 0.96
C ASP A 18 12.78 -12.52 1.84
N ALA A 19 11.51 -12.64 1.43
CA ALA A 19 10.89 -13.24 0.26
C ALA A 19 9.61 -12.45 -0.07
N TRP A 20 9.73 -11.39 -0.86
CA TRP A 20 8.54 -10.71 -1.40
C TRP A 20 7.93 -11.55 -2.51
N LEU A 21 6.61 -11.55 -2.60
CA LEU A 21 5.89 -12.14 -3.71
C LEU A 21 6.25 -11.43 -5.01
N ASP A 22 6.51 -12.21 -6.06
CA ASP A 22 6.66 -11.69 -7.41
C ASP A 22 5.29 -11.41 -8.00
N LEU A 23 4.81 -10.17 -7.79
CA LEU A 23 3.48 -9.74 -8.23
C LEU A 23 3.32 -9.74 -9.76
N GLU A 24 4.41 -9.66 -10.52
CA GLU A 24 4.35 -9.73 -11.99
C GLU A 24 3.90 -11.11 -12.46
N GLU A 25 4.39 -12.16 -11.80
CA GLU A 25 4.09 -13.54 -12.21
C GLU A 25 2.75 -14.06 -11.65
N ILE A 26 2.28 -13.54 -10.52
CA ILE A 26 1.19 -14.18 -9.76
C ILE A 26 -0.10 -13.36 -9.66
N ALA A 27 -0.10 -12.10 -10.11
CA ALA A 27 -1.25 -11.20 -9.94
C ALA A 27 -1.59 -10.43 -11.22
N GLU A 28 -2.90 -10.32 -11.48
CA GLU A 28 -3.46 -9.31 -12.36
C GLU A 28 -3.79 -8.05 -11.55
N VAL A 29 -3.72 -6.88 -12.18
CA VAL A 29 -3.94 -5.59 -11.52
C VAL A 29 -5.14 -4.89 -12.15
N GLU A 30 -6.14 -4.55 -11.32
CA GLU A 30 -7.17 -3.59 -11.70
C GLU A 30 -6.90 -2.25 -11.02
N ILE A 31 -6.98 -1.17 -11.79
CA ILE A 31 -6.81 0.20 -11.30
C ILE A 31 -7.93 1.10 -11.81
N SER A 32 -8.34 2.05 -10.99
CA SER A 32 -9.39 3.02 -11.37
C SER A 32 -8.97 3.93 -12.52
N SER A 33 -7.72 4.40 -12.52
CA SER A 33 -7.13 5.21 -13.58
C SER A 33 -5.60 5.17 -13.48
N GLU A 34 -4.88 5.57 -14.52
CA GLU A 34 -3.41 5.56 -14.53
C GLU A 34 -2.84 6.66 -15.40
N ASP A 35 -1.87 7.40 -14.86
CA ASP A 35 -1.01 8.29 -15.63
C ASP A 35 0.06 7.48 -16.35
N ILE A 36 0.13 7.60 -17.67
CA ILE A 36 1.09 6.88 -18.53
C ILE A 36 2.57 7.11 -18.14
N ALA A 37 2.87 8.24 -17.47
CA ALA A 37 4.22 8.53 -16.98
C ALA A 37 4.54 7.87 -15.63
N TYR A 38 3.53 7.37 -14.92
CA TYR A 38 3.63 6.79 -13.58
C TYR A 38 2.79 5.50 -13.49
N PRO A 39 3.13 4.47 -14.29
CA PRO A 39 2.36 3.25 -14.36
C PRO A 39 2.51 2.38 -13.10
N ILE A 40 1.58 1.45 -12.89
CA ILE A 40 1.43 0.69 -11.64
C ILE A 40 2.64 -0.18 -11.33
N GLU A 41 3.34 -0.65 -12.36
CA GLU A 41 4.58 -1.42 -12.24
C GLU A 41 5.63 -0.65 -11.44
N PHE A 42 5.65 0.68 -11.53
CA PHE A 42 6.59 1.50 -10.77
C PHE A 42 6.38 1.43 -9.25
N ALA A 43 5.16 1.11 -8.80
CA ALA A 43 4.87 0.88 -7.39
C ALA A 43 5.06 -0.60 -6.99
N LEU A 44 4.81 -1.55 -7.88
CA LEU A 44 4.76 -2.98 -7.54
C LEU A 44 6.09 -3.71 -7.77
N LEU A 45 6.85 -3.36 -8.81
CA LEU A 45 8.04 -4.10 -9.22
C LEU A 45 9.32 -3.58 -8.53
N PRO A 46 10.31 -4.45 -8.27
CA PRO A 46 11.60 -4.03 -7.72
C PRO A 46 12.34 -3.06 -8.65
N ASN A 47 13.26 -2.28 -8.08
CA ASN A 47 14.16 -1.37 -8.81
C ASN A 47 13.50 -0.23 -9.60
N GLN A 48 12.24 0.11 -9.31
CA GLN A 48 11.55 1.26 -9.89
C GLN A 48 11.66 2.51 -8.98
N SER A 49 11.65 3.70 -9.59
CA SER A 49 11.96 4.97 -8.90
C SER A 49 10.77 5.90 -8.66
N SER A 50 9.70 5.82 -9.47
CA SER A 50 8.72 6.92 -9.58
C SER A 50 7.34 6.62 -8.98
N GLY A 51 7.08 5.37 -8.58
CA GLY A 51 5.76 4.95 -8.09
C GLY A 51 4.64 5.09 -9.11
N TRP A 52 3.43 4.75 -8.69
CA TRP A 52 2.20 4.88 -9.46
C TRP A 52 1.49 6.20 -9.19
N ARG A 53 0.78 6.72 -10.20
CA ARG A 53 -0.14 7.86 -10.06
C ARG A 53 -1.41 7.64 -10.87
N ALA A 54 -2.54 8.04 -10.28
CA ALA A 54 -3.82 8.09 -10.97
C ALA A 54 -3.85 9.15 -12.08
N ALA A 55 -4.57 8.87 -13.17
CA ALA A 55 -4.84 9.86 -14.22
C ALA A 55 -6.04 10.76 -13.90
N GLU A 56 -6.91 10.35 -12.98
CA GLU A 56 -8.07 11.12 -12.55
C GLU A 56 -7.95 11.50 -11.07
N PRO A 57 -8.50 12.67 -10.68
CA PRO A 57 -8.49 13.08 -9.28
C PRO A 57 -9.55 12.32 -8.45
N GLY A 58 -9.46 12.45 -7.13
CA GLY A 58 -10.40 11.85 -6.18
C GLY A 58 -10.01 10.44 -5.76
N THR A 59 -10.97 9.71 -5.18
CA THR A 59 -10.72 8.35 -4.65
C THR A 59 -10.34 7.37 -5.74
N GLN A 60 -9.29 6.61 -5.51
CA GLN A 60 -8.81 5.61 -6.46
C GLN A 60 -8.69 4.25 -5.78
N ILE A 61 -8.82 3.20 -6.58
CA ILE A 61 -8.72 1.81 -6.15
C ILE A 61 -7.62 1.12 -6.97
N ILE A 62 -6.82 0.32 -6.28
CA ILE A 62 -5.88 -0.66 -6.86
C ILE A 62 -6.28 -2.02 -6.29
N ARG A 63 -6.46 -3.02 -7.17
CA ARG A 63 -6.68 -4.42 -6.78
C ARG A 63 -5.59 -5.29 -7.36
N LEU A 64 -5.12 -6.21 -6.52
CA LEU A 64 -4.27 -7.32 -6.93
C LEU A 64 -5.12 -8.59 -6.89
N MET A 65 -5.33 -9.20 -8.05
CA MET A 65 -6.09 -10.43 -8.24
C MET A 65 -5.12 -11.57 -8.44
N PHE A 66 -5.01 -12.47 -7.46
CA PHE A 66 -4.03 -13.54 -7.52
C PHE A 66 -4.55 -14.71 -8.35
N SER A 67 -3.75 -15.20 -9.30
CA SER A 67 -4.12 -16.34 -10.15
C SER A 67 -4.38 -17.62 -9.34
N ASN A 68 -3.75 -17.73 -8.17
CA ASN A 68 -4.00 -18.74 -7.15
C ASN A 68 -4.08 -18.07 -5.78
N PRO A 69 -4.89 -18.57 -4.82
CA PRO A 69 -4.94 -18.00 -3.48
C PRO A 69 -3.56 -17.92 -2.82
N GLN A 70 -3.20 -16.75 -2.31
CA GLN A 70 -1.91 -16.50 -1.66
C GLN A 70 -2.04 -16.45 -0.14
N LYS A 71 -1.07 -17.04 0.55
CA LYS A 71 -0.87 -16.74 1.97
C LYS A 71 -0.14 -15.40 2.06
N LEU A 72 -0.71 -14.43 2.78
CA LEU A 72 -0.02 -13.18 3.11
C LEU A 72 0.33 -13.15 4.60
N THR A 73 1.59 -12.87 4.89
CA THR A 73 2.15 -12.66 6.22
C THR A 73 2.59 -11.22 6.46
N ARG A 74 2.78 -10.43 5.40
CA ARG A 74 3.23 -9.05 5.51
C ARG A 74 2.71 -8.18 4.38
N ILE A 75 2.35 -6.94 4.72
CA ILE A 75 1.98 -5.90 3.78
C ILE A 75 2.82 -4.67 4.08
N TRP A 76 3.66 -4.27 3.13
CA TRP A 76 4.49 -3.08 3.24
C TRP A 76 4.12 -2.09 2.14
N LEU A 77 3.88 -0.84 2.49
CA LEU A 77 3.52 0.20 1.52
C LEU A 77 4.09 1.56 1.91
N SER A 78 4.30 2.40 0.90
CA SER A 78 4.80 3.75 1.10
C SER A 78 4.10 4.75 0.20
N PHE A 79 3.91 5.95 0.73
CA PHE A 79 3.33 7.10 0.06
C PHE A 79 4.31 8.28 0.12
N ALA A 80 4.21 9.18 -0.87
CA ALA A 80 5.00 10.40 -0.92
C ALA A 80 4.17 11.58 -1.42
N GLU A 81 4.32 12.72 -0.75
CA GLU A 81 3.74 14.00 -1.12
C GLU A 81 4.65 15.11 -0.58
N SER A 82 5.34 15.80 -1.47
CA SER A 82 6.32 16.84 -1.13
C SER A 82 5.90 18.25 -1.54
N SER A 83 4.76 18.37 -2.24
CA SER A 83 4.37 19.60 -2.93
C SER A 83 3.18 20.29 -2.25
N THR A 84 2.24 19.52 -1.70
CA THR A 84 0.98 20.03 -1.17
C THR A 84 0.73 19.56 0.25
N GLU A 85 0.21 20.44 1.10
CA GLU A 85 -0.31 20.04 2.39
C GLU A 85 -1.69 19.39 2.21
N ARG A 86 -1.84 18.14 2.66
CA ARG A 86 -3.10 17.39 2.54
C ARG A 86 -3.21 16.29 3.58
N THR A 87 -4.45 15.92 3.90
CA THR A 87 -4.74 14.75 4.74
C THR A 87 -5.20 13.63 3.84
N GLN A 88 -4.37 12.60 3.67
CA GLN A 88 -4.69 11.41 2.89
C GLN A 88 -5.31 10.34 3.78
N GLU A 89 -6.31 9.61 3.28
CA GLU A 89 -6.77 8.34 3.87
C GLU A 89 -6.40 7.19 2.92
N PHE A 90 -6.00 6.06 3.49
CA PHE A 90 -6.01 4.80 2.74
C PHE A 90 -6.68 3.69 3.54
N LYS A 91 -7.17 2.69 2.82
CA LYS A 91 -7.77 1.49 3.37
C LYS A 91 -7.31 0.26 2.60
N ILE A 92 -6.92 -0.77 3.34
CA ILE A 92 -6.61 -2.09 2.77
C ILE A 92 -7.69 -3.07 3.21
N ARG A 93 -8.24 -3.79 2.25
CA ARG A 93 -9.15 -4.92 2.49
C ARG A 93 -8.76 -6.10 1.61
N TYR A 94 -9.15 -7.30 2.00
CA TYR A 94 -8.90 -8.50 1.22
C TYR A 94 -10.16 -9.34 1.07
N SER A 95 -10.12 -10.26 0.11
CA SER A 95 -11.12 -11.30 -0.11
C SER A 95 -10.43 -12.67 -0.21
N SER A 96 -11.13 -13.71 0.26
CA SER A 96 -10.76 -15.11 0.06
C SER A 96 -11.70 -15.84 -0.90
N ASP A 97 -12.65 -15.13 -1.49
CA ASP A 97 -13.78 -15.65 -2.28
C ASP A 97 -13.93 -14.90 -3.61
N ASN A 98 -12.80 -14.55 -4.23
CA ASN A 98 -12.74 -13.87 -5.54
C ASN A 98 -13.54 -12.55 -5.60
N GLY A 99 -13.61 -11.83 -4.49
CA GLY A 99 -14.24 -10.52 -4.39
C GLY A 99 -15.75 -10.56 -4.07
N GLU A 100 -16.33 -11.71 -3.77
CA GLU A 100 -17.73 -11.79 -3.31
C GLU A 100 -17.93 -11.10 -1.96
N SER A 101 -16.95 -11.25 -1.05
CA SER A 101 -16.92 -10.56 0.23
C SER A 101 -15.55 -9.98 0.54
N PHE A 102 -15.53 -8.93 1.38
CA PHE A 102 -14.30 -8.25 1.76
C PHE A 102 -14.19 -8.08 3.27
N GLN A 103 -12.98 -8.25 3.78
CA GLN A 103 -12.62 -7.99 5.17
C GLN A 103 -11.58 -6.86 5.23
N GLU A 104 -11.87 -5.82 6.02
CA GLU A 104 -10.94 -4.69 6.22
C GLU A 104 -9.75 -5.17 7.08
N ILE A 105 -8.54 -4.88 6.61
CA ILE A 105 -7.29 -5.13 7.35
C ILE A 105 -6.97 -3.90 8.18
N VAL A 106 -6.95 -2.74 7.52
CA VAL A 106 -6.54 -1.48 8.13
C VAL A 106 -7.14 -0.30 7.37
N ARG A 107 -7.36 0.79 8.10
CA ARG A 107 -7.63 2.13 7.57
C ARG A 107 -6.82 3.14 8.37
N GLN A 108 -6.10 4.01 7.67
CA GLN A 108 -5.28 5.05 8.29
C GLN A 108 -5.47 6.38 7.58
N GLN A 109 -5.26 7.46 8.34
CA GLN A 109 -5.14 8.81 7.82
C GLN A 109 -3.77 9.39 8.16
N TRP A 110 -3.19 10.13 7.23
CA TRP A 110 -1.90 10.78 7.41
C TRP A 110 -1.89 12.20 6.85
N ASN A 111 -1.16 13.10 7.51
CA ASN A 111 -1.01 14.48 7.08
C ASN A 111 0.35 14.69 6.40
N PHE A 112 0.30 15.05 5.13
CA PHE A 112 1.48 15.49 4.39
C PHE A 112 1.62 17.00 4.45
N SER A 113 2.86 17.48 4.50
CA SER A 113 3.19 18.91 4.40
C SER A 113 4.59 19.08 3.81
N PRO A 114 4.79 20.01 2.85
CA PRO A 114 6.11 20.31 2.27
C PRO A 114 7.17 20.72 3.30
N THR A 115 6.75 21.27 4.45
CA THR A 115 7.64 21.65 5.55
C THR A 115 7.62 20.66 6.71
N GLY A 116 6.91 19.54 6.56
CA GLY A 116 6.69 18.52 7.58
C GLY A 116 6.98 17.13 7.05
N ALA A 117 6.05 16.20 7.26
CA ALA A 117 6.15 14.85 6.72
C ALA A 117 5.82 14.86 5.23
N THR A 118 6.78 14.43 4.40
CA THR A 118 6.61 14.32 2.94
C THR A 118 6.46 12.89 2.44
N SER A 119 6.53 11.92 3.35
CA SER A 119 6.41 10.50 3.06
C SER A 119 5.86 9.77 4.26
N GLU A 120 5.13 8.70 4.02
CA GLU A 120 4.63 7.79 5.05
C GLU A 120 4.91 6.34 4.62
N THR A 121 5.28 5.47 5.56
CA THR A 121 5.64 4.09 5.28
C THR A 121 5.11 3.18 6.37
N GLU A 122 4.32 2.21 5.94
CA GLU A 122 3.60 1.30 6.81
C GLU A 122 4.05 -0.13 6.56
N ASP A 123 4.15 -0.91 7.64
CA ASP A 123 4.67 -2.27 7.63
C ASP A 123 3.82 -3.15 8.56
N TYR A 124 2.83 -3.82 7.98
CA TYR A 124 1.87 -4.63 8.70
C TYR A 124 2.27 -6.10 8.67
N SER A 125 2.40 -6.71 9.86
CA SER A 125 2.37 -8.17 10.00
C SER A 125 0.93 -8.65 10.02
N VAL A 126 0.58 -9.57 9.13
CA VAL A 126 -0.77 -10.15 8.98
C VAL A 126 -0.68 -11.68 8.98
N GLU A 127 -1.80 -12.38 9.12
CA GLU A 127 -1.85 -13.85 9.00
C GLU A 127 -3.08 -14.23 8.17
N LEU A 128 -2.98 -14.04 6.85
CA LEU A 128 -4.07 -14.29 5.90
C LEU A 128 -3.77 -15.55 5.10
N ALA A 129 -4.61 -16.58 5.23
CA ALA A 129 -4.27 -17.92 4.75
C ALA A 129 -4.47 -18.14 3.23
N ALA A 130 -5.48 -17.50 2.64
CA ALA A 130 -5.92 -17.77 1.27
C ALA A 130 -6.54 -16.50 0.67
N VAL A 131 -5.71 -15.50 0.39
CA VAL A 131 -6.12 -14.24 -0.24
C VAL A 131 -6.24 -14.46 -1.74
N THR A 132 -7.42 -14.23 -2.29
CA THR A 132 -7.65 -14.23 -3.75
C THR A 132 -7.58 -12.82 -4.31
N LEU A 133 -7.92 -11.80 -3.50
CA LEU A 133 -7.88 -10.41 -3.91
C LEU A 133 -7.43 -9.51 -2.76
N LEU A 134 -6.51 -8.58 -3.03
CA LEU A 134 -6.16 -7.49 -2.13
C LEU A 134 -6.57 -6.16 -2.76
N GLU A 135 -7.36 -5.35 -2.06
CA GLU A 135 -7.75 -4.01 -2.52
C GLU A 135 -7.15 -2.93 -1.63
N LEU A 136 -6.49 -1.96 -2.26
CA LEU A 136 -6.07 -0.70 -1.67
C LEU A 136 -6.96 0.42 -2.22
N SER A 137 -7.68 1.12 -1.34
CA SER A 137 -8.41 2.34 -1.65
C SER A 137 -7.67 3.54 -1.09
N ILE A 138 -7.47 4.56 -1.90
CA ILE A 138 -6.74 5.79 -1.55
C ILE A 138 -7.68 6.97 -1.75
N ILE A 139 -7.93 7.73 -0.69
CA ILE A 139 -8.55 9.06 -0.75
C ILE A 139 -7.39 10.06 -0.66
N PRO A 140 -6.95 10.65 -1.78
CA PRO A 140 -5.73 11.44 -1.82
C PRO A 140 -5.79 12.68 -0.93
N ASP A 141 -6.95 13.29 -0.78
CA ASP A 141 -7.19 14.37 0.18
C ASP A 141 -8.64 14.27 0.67
N ILE A 142 -8.84 14.02 1.97
CA ILE A 142 -10.19 13.91 2.55
C ILE A 142 -10.96 15.24 2.47
N ASN A 143 -10.26 16.36 2.25
CA ASN A 143 -10.85 17.69 2.16
C ASN A 143 -10.99 18.17 0.71
N SER A 144 -10.51 17.42 -0.30
CA SER A 144 -10.50 17.85 -1.70
C SER A 144 -10.63 16.68 -2.68
N ASP A 145 -11.59 16.77 -3.58
CA ASP A 145 -11.81 15.82 -4.66
C ASP A 145 -10.87 16.04 -5.87
N LYS A 146 -10.02 17.07 -5.83
CA LYS A 146 -9.12 17.45 -6.94
C LYS A 146 -7.72 16.86 -6.83
N ALA A 147 -7.38 16.27 -5.68
CA ALA A 147 -6.09 15.66 -5.47
C ALA A 147 -6.01 14.34 -6.25
N PHE A 148 -4.81 14.00 -6.73
CA PHE A 148 -4.56 12.74 -7.43
C PHE A 148 -3.96 11.73 -6.44
N ALA A 149 -4.45 10.49 -6.49
CA ALA A 149 -3.83 9.41 -5.73
C ALA A 149 -2.47 9.04 -6.32
N SER A 150 -1.53 8.72 -5.44
CA SER A 150 -0.23 8.17 -5.79
C SER A 150 0.13 7.07 -4.78
N LEU A 151 0.98 6.15 -5.20
CA LEU A 151 1.52 5.09 -4.37
C LEU A 151 3.00 4.98 -4.72
N ALA A 152 3.89 5.18 -3.74
CA ALA A 152 5.31 5.10 -4.00
C ALA A 152 5.73 3.65 -4.21
N LYS A 153 5.34 2.75 -3.30
CA LYS A 153 5.60 1.31 -3.40
C LYS A 153 4.59 0.48 -2.62
N LEU A 154 4.35 -0.76 -3.06
CA LEU A 154 3.63 -1.81 -2.33
C LEU A 154 4.36 -3.14 -2.49
N ARG A 155 4.59 -3.86 -1.38
CA ARG A 155 5.23 -5.17 -1.32
C ARG A 155 4.45 -6.10 -0.41
N LEU A 156 4.35 -7.36 -0.80
CA LEU A 156 3.61 -8.41 -0.10
C LEU A 156 4.52 -9.61 0.15
N ALA A 157 4.38 -10.26 1.29
CA ALA A 157 5.01 -11.54 1.63
C ALA A 157 4.04 -12.39 2.46
#